data_AF-U3TWQ1-F1
#
_entry.id   AF-U3TWQ1-F1
#
_cell.length_a   1.000
_cell.length_b   1.000
_cell.length_c   1.000
_cell.angle_alpha   90.00
_cell.angle_beta   90.00
_cell.angle_gamma   90.00
#
_symmetry.space_group_name_H-M   'P 1'
#
loop_
_entity.id
_entity.type
_entity.pdbx_description
1 polymer ?
#
loop_
_entity_poly.entity_id
_entity_poly.type
_entity_poly.pdbx_seq_one_letter_code
_entity_poly.pdbx_strand_id
1 'polypeptide(L)' 'MTIQSSKLGRSDDSLIEIVNIKVSPQAIASLVDGEVYFPGYHMNKKHWITLCLDGSVSTAEILLRIDNSFNLAG' A
#
# COMPACT_ATOMS: atom_id res chain seq x y z
N MET A 1 -4.05 -5.23 -8.41
CA MET A 1 -4.29 -6.67 -8.10
C MET A 1 -5.53 -6.74 -7.24
N THR A 2 -6.42 -7.71 -7.45
CA THR A 2 -7.62 -7.85 -6.62
C THR A 2 -7.45 -8.95 -5.57
N ILE A 3 -7.78 -8.66 -4.31
CA ILE A 3 -7.69 -9.60 -3.19
C ILE A 3 -8.93 -9.49 -2.28
N GLN A 4 -9.12 -10.46 -1.38
CA GLN A 4 -10.02 -10.30 -0.25
C GLN A 4 -9.38 -9.37 0.78
N SER A 5 -10.15 -8.39 1.26
CA SER A 5 -9.77 -7.43 2.32
C SER A 5 -9.28 -8.11 3.60
N SER A 6 -9.83 -9.27 3.94
CA SER A 6 -9.39 -10.11 5.08
C SER A 6 -7.92 -10.52 5.00
N LYS A 7 -7.33 -10.61 3.80
CA LYS A 7 -5.89 -10.87 3.62
C LYS A 7 -5.00 -9.73 4.07
N LEU A 8 -5.56 -8.53 4.27
CA LEU A 8 -4.89 -7.38 4.88
C LEU A 8 -5.22 -7.23 6.37
N GLY A 9 -6.02 -8.14 6.96
CA GLY A 9 -6.43 -8.09 8.36
C GLY A 9 -7.72 -7.32 8.61
N ARG A 10 -8.47 -6.93 7.56
CA ARG A 10 -9.78 -6.30 7.70
C ARG A 10 -10.84 -7.32 8.10
N SER A 11 -11.92 -6.86 8.74
CA SER A 11 -12.99 -7.73 9.25
C SER A 11 -14.02 -8.15 8.19
N ASP A 12 -14.00 -7.52 7.01
CA ASP A 12 -14.86 -7.87 5.89
C ASP A 12 -14.11 -8.71 4.85
N ASP A 13 -14.85 -9.38 3.96
CA ASP A 13 -14.34 -10.25 2.89
C ASP A 13 -14.60 -9.67 1.49
N SER A 14 -14.74 -8.35 1.40
CA SER A 14 -14.94 -7.70 0.11
C SER A 14 -13.72 -7.87 -0.81
N LEU A 15 -14.00 -7.92 -2.12
CA LEU A 15 -12.95 -7.89 -3.12
C LEU A 15 -12.51 -6.44 -3.30
N ILE A 16 -11.25 -6.17 -2.97
CA ILE A 16 -10.63 -4.86 -3.10
C ILE A 16 -9.47 -4.90 -4.08
N GLU A 17 -9.26 -3.80 -4.78
CA GLU A 17 -8.05 -3.59 -5.56
C GLU A 17 -6.95 -3.00 -4.71
N ILE A 18 -5.74 -3.53 -4.88
CA ILE A 18 -4.55 -3.09 -4.17
C ILE A 18 -3.39 -2.81 -5.13
N VAL A 19 -2.48 -1.96 -4.67
CA VAL A 19 -1.20 -1.70 -5.32
C VAL A 19 -0.06 -1.75 -4.29
N ASN A 20 1.05 -2.39 -4.67
CA ASN A 20 2.28 -2.39 -3.88
C ASN A 20 3.15 -1.21 -4.34
N ILE A 21 3.60 -0.40 -3.38
CA ILE A 21 4.44 0.77 -3.63
C ILE A 21 5.75 0.63 -2.87
N LYS A 22 6.86 0.89 -3.55
CA LYS A 22 8.19 0.91 -2.93
C LYS A 22 8.37 2.23 -2.18
N VAL A 23 8.84 2.15 -0.95
CA VAL A 23 9.16 3.31 -0.10
C VAL A 23 10.51 3.12 0.56
N SER A 24 11.09 4.20 1.09
CA SER A 24 12.32 4.10 1.87
C SER A 24 12.06 3.32 3.17
N PRO A 25 13.01 2.53 3.68
CA PRO A 25 12.84 1.81 4.94
C PRO A 25 12.53 2.71 6.14
N GLN A 26 13.02 3.95 6.09
CA GLN A 26 12.78 4.96 7.13
C GLN A 26 11.32 5.43 7.15
N ALA A 27 10.64 5.42 5.99
CA ALA A 27 9.26 5.87 5.87
C ALA A 27 8.23 4.79 6.27
N ILE A 28 8.61 3.50 6.28
CA ILE A 28 7.68 2.38 6.55
C ILE A 28 6.91 2.59 7.87
N ALA A 29 7.63 2.87 8.96
CA ALA A 29 7.04 2.97 10.30
C ALA A 29 6.10 4.18 10.45
N SER A 30 6.30 5.23 9.65
CA SER A 30 5.45 6.42 9.67
C SER A 30 4.25 6.33 8.73
N LEU A 31 4.30 5.44 7.73
CA LEU A 31 3.24 5.32 6.72
C LEU A 31 2.26 4.20 7.02
N VAL A 32 2.72 3.06 7.51
CA VAL A 32 1.84 1.91 7.76
C VAL A 32 0.96 2.21 8.97
N ASP A 33 -0.33 2.43 8.70
CA ASP A 33 -1.36 2.73 9.72
C ASP A 33 -2.29 1.54 9.99
N GLY A 34 -2.30 0.54 9.11
CA GLY A 34 -3.17 -0.64 9.22
C GLY A 34 -4.64 -0.40 8.81
N GLU A 35 -4.96 0.79 8.33
CA GLU A 35 -6.32 1.16 7.89
C GLU A 35 -6.36 1.40 6.39
N VAL A 36 -5.37 2.14 5.90
CA VAL A 36 -5.26 2.65 4.54
C VAL A 36 -3.94 2.21 3.90
N TYR A 37 -2.88 2.18 4.72
CA TYR A 37 -1.55 1.72 4.37
C TYR A 37 -1.19 0.48 5.15
N PHE A 38 -0.92 -0.60 4.42
CA PHE A 38 -0.62 -1.90 5.00
C PHE A 38 0.83 -2.30 4.72
N PRO A 39 1.41 -3.25 5.47
CA PRO A 39 2.67 -3.85 5.09
C PRO A 39 2.62 -4.43 3.66
N GLY A 40 3.76 -4.42 2.95
CA GLY A 40 3.83 -4.92 1.57
C GLY A 40 3.28 -6.34 1.39
N TYR A 41 2.29 -6.49 0.50
CA TYR A 41 1.59 -7.74 0.24
C TYR A 41 2.41 -8.59 -0.74
N HIS A 42 2.84 -9.78 -0.30
CA HIS A 42 3.83 -10.63 -0.99
C HIS A 42 5.17 -9.95 -1.32
N MET A 43 5.44 -8.78 -0.74
CA MET A 43 6.66 -8.01 -0.96
C MET A 43 7.49 -7.91 0.33
N ASN A 44 8.72 -7.42 0.20
CA ASN A 44 9.58 -7.16 1.35
C ASN A 44 9.03 -6.00 2.18
N LYS A 45 8.48 -6.29 3.36
CA LYS A 45 7.85 -5.32 4.28
C LYS A 45 8.79 -4.20 4.77
N LYS A 46 10.10 -4.31 4.56
CA LYS A 46 11.08 -3.23 4.85
C LYS A 46 11.15 -2.17 3.77
N HIS A 47 10.63 -2.43 2.58
CA HIS A 47 10.76 -1.56 1.41
C HIS A 47 9.44 -1.32 0.69
N TRP A 48 8.39 -2.03 1.05
CA TRP A 48 7.13 -2.03 0.32
C TRP A 48 5.95 -1.88 1.27
N ILE A 49 4.98 -1.09 0.84
CA ILE A 49 3.66 -0.94 1.45
C ILE A 49 2.59 -1.32 0.44
N THR A 50 1.41 -1.67 0.96
CA THR A 50 0.22 -1.95 0.16
C THR A 50 -0.81 -0.85 0.40
N LEU A 51 -1.34 -0.30 -0.68
CA LEU A 51 -2.42 0.69 -0.69
C LEU A 51 -3.71 0.04 -1.20
N CYS A 52 -4.83 0.35 -0.56
CA CYS A 52 -6.16 0.03 -1.04
C CYS A 52 -6.66 1.07 -2.05
N LEU A 53 -7.22 0.61 -3.17
CA LEU A 53 -7.80 1.44 -4.21
C LEU A 53 -9.33 1.48 -4.09
N ASP A 54 -9.83 1.60 -2.86
CA ASP A 54 -11.26 1.60 -2.50
C ASP A 54 -11.83 3.01 -2.30
N GLY A 55 -11.04 4.04 -2.60
CA GLY A 55 -11.39 5.45 -2.40
C GLY A 55 -11.01 6.01 -1.02
N SER A 56 -10.41 5.22 -0.12
CA SER A 56 -9.86 5.70 1.15
C SER A 56 -8.66 6.63 0.98
N VAL A 57 -7.95 6.54 -0.15
CA VAL A 57 -6.83 7.40 -0.54
C VAL A 57 -7.19 8.22 -1.75
N SER A 58 -6.89 9.52 -1.71
CA SER A 58 -7.08 10.38 -2.88
C SER A 58 -6.20 9.95 -4.05
N THR A 59 -6.70 10.08 -5.28
CA THR A 59 -5.93 9.79 -6.49
C THR A 59 -4.62 10.57 -6.57
N ALA A 60 -4.62 11.83 -6.12
CA ALA A 60 -3.42 12.67 -6.09
C ALA A 60 -2.33 12.08 -5.19
N GLU A 61 -2.71 11.58 -4.01
CA GLU A 61 -1.78 10.91 -3.11
C GLU A 61 -1.26 9.60 -3.72
N ILE A 62 -2.13 8.79 -4.33
CA ILE A 62 -1.71 7.54 -5.01
C ILE A 62 -0.66 7.84 -6.09
N LEU A 63 -0.89 8.86 -6.93
CA LEU A 63 0.04 9.26 -7.99
C LEU A 63 1.38 9.73 -7.41
N LEU A 64 1.35 10.58 -6.37
CA LEU A 64 2.56 11.03 -5.67
C LEU A 64 3.38 9.84 -5.13
N ARG A 65 2.71 8.82 -4.59
CA ARG A 65 3.36 7.60 -4.08
C ARG A 65 4.00 6.78 -5.18
N ILE A 66 3.34 6.67 -6.33
CA ILE A 66 3.88 6.00 -7.52
C ILE A 66 5.13 6.72 -8.02
N ASP A 67 5.08 8.05 -8.16
CA ASP A 67 6.22 8.86 -8.61
C ASP A 67 7.42 8.71 -7.68
N ASN A 68 7.19 8.77 -6.36
CA ASN A 68 8.24 8.55 -5.36
C ASN A 68 8.83 7.13 -5.43
N SER A 69 7.99 6.12 -5.63
CA SER A 69 8.42 4.74 -5.79
C SER A 69 9.28 4.54 -7.04
N PHE A 70 8.95 5.22 -8.14
CA PHE A 70 9.72 5.19 -9.38
C PHE A 70 11.15 5.73 -9.15
N ASN A 71 11.28 6.84 -8.43
CA ASN A 71 12.58 7.41 -8.08
C ASN A 71 13.46 6.50 -7.19
N LEU A 72 12.84 5.60 -6.41
CA LEU A 72 13.53 4.61 -5.59
C LEU A 72 13.89 3.31 -6.33
N ALA A 73 13.41 3.14 -7.56
CA ALA A 73 13.68 1.97 -8.40
C ALA A 73 14.86 2.18 -9.35
N GLY A 74 15.39 3.41 -9.43
CA GLY A 74 16.61 3.76 -10.18
C GLY A 74 17.90 3.34 -9.50
#